data_AF-A0A1H6Z1U3-F1
#
_entry.id   AF-A0A1H6Z1U3-F1
#
_cell.length_a   1.000
_cell.length_b   1.000
_cell.length_c   1.000
_cell.angle_alpha   90.00
_cell.angle_beta   90.00
_cell.angle_gamma   90.00
#
_symmetry.space_group_name_H-M   'P 1'
#
loop_
_entity.id
_entity.type
_entity.pdbx_description
1 polymer ?
#
loop_
_entity_poly.entity_id
_entity_poly.type
_entity_poly.pdbx_seq_one_letter_code
_entity_poly.pdbx_strand_id
1 'polypeptide(L)'
;MVIDGYKAEIEYDPEIEMFRGEFVGLNGGADFYAADIEGLKREGATSLRVFLEMCAEDGVEPRKVFSGKFNVRVPPELHAHPAGA
;
A
#
# COMPACT_ATOMS: atom_id res chain seq x y z
N MET A 1 0.07 -1.82 10.37
CA MET A 1 1.38 -1.37 10.90
C MET A 1 1.97 -0.27 10.01
N VAL A 2 2.86 0.58 10.53
CA VAL A 2 3.61 1.57 9.72
C VAL A 2 5.10 1.34 9.91
N ILE A 3 5.85 1.23 8.82
CA ILE A 3 7.30 1.00 8.79
C ILE A 3 7.90 2.01 7.81
N ASP A 4 8.84 2.84 8.27
CA ASP A 4 9.50 3.91 7.49
C ASP A 4 8.54 4.81 6.68
N GLY A 5 7.36 5.08 7.22
CA GLY A 5 6.33 5.91 6.58
C GLY A 5 5.47 5.21 5.53
N TYR A 6 5.60 3.88 5.40
CA TYR A 6 4.76 3.03 4.55
C TYR A 6 3.82 2.18 5.41
N LYS A 7 2.56 2.08 4.99
CA LYS A 7 1.53 1.29 5.68
C LYS A 7 1.65 -0.17 5.23
N ALA A 8 1.71 -1.08 6.18
CA ALA A 8 1.56 -2.52 5.97
C ALA A 8 0.29 -3.03 6.66
N GLU A 9 -0.45 -3.91 5.98
CA GLU A 9 -1.57 -4.66 6.54
C GLU A 9 -1.05 -6.00 7.04
N ILE A 10 -1.48 -6.41 8.23
CA ILE A 10 -0.97 -7.59 8.92
C ILE A 10 -2.13 -8.56 9.10
N GLU A 11 -1.97 -9.77 8.62
CA GLU A 11 -2.95 -10.85 8.69
C GLU A 11 -2.28 -12.10 9.27
N TYR A 12 -3.04 -12.89 10.04
CA TYR A 12 -2.54 -14.16 10.53
C TYR A 12 -2.87 -15.26 9.52
N ASP A 13 -1.87 -16.02 9.12
CA ASP A 13 -1.98 -17.20 8.26
C ASP A 13 -2.00 -18.46 9.14
N PRO A 14 -3.16 -19.15 9.25
CA PRO A 14 -3.29 -20.34 10.08
C PRO A 14 -2.66 -21.59 9.46
N GLU A 15 -2.31 -21.61 8.17
CA GLU A 15 -1.73 -22.80 7.53
C GLU A 15 -0.24 -22.96 7.89
N ILE A 16 0.44 -21.84 8.09
CA ILE A 16 1.87 -21.78 8.45
C ILE A 16 2.12 -21.21 9.85
N GLU A 17 1.06 -20.85 10.57
CA GLU A 17 1.08 -20.27 11.91
C GLU A 17 1.96 -19.01 12.04
N MET A 18 1.92 -18.14 11.02
CA MET A 18 2.70 -16.90 10.97
C MET A 18 1.84 -15.69 10.63
N PHE A 19 2.33 -14.50 10.95
CA PHE A 19 1.74 -13.26 10.46
C PHE A 19 2.31 -12.92 9.09
N ARG A 20 1.44 -12.73 8.10
CA ARG A 20 1.74 -12.13 6.80
C ARG A 20 1.59 -10.63 6.90
N GLY A 21 2.63 -9.88 6.51
CA GLY A 21 2.59 -8.45 6.31
C GLY A 21 2.61 -8.10 4.83
N GLU A 22 1.74 -7.21 4.38
CA GLU A 22 1.70 -6.73 2.99
C GLU A 22 1.69 -5.19 2.96
N PHE A 23 2.64 -4.58 2.25
CA PHE A 23 2.68 -3.13 2.08
C PHE A 23 1.63 -2.66 1.08
N VAL A 24 0.76 -1.74 1.52
CA VAL A 24 -0.30 -1.18 0.69
C VAL A 24 0.10 0.17 0.09
N GLY A 25 -0.38 0.44 -1.13
CA GLY A 25 -0.11 1.69 -1.83
C GLY A 25 1.25 1.77 -2.52
N LEU A 26 2.01 0.67 -2.57
CA LEU A 26 3.22 0.55 -3.38
C LEU A 26 2.91 0.33 -4.85
N ASN A 27 3.74 0.85 -5.76
CA ASN A 27 3.60 0.62 -7.21
C ASN A 27 3.93 -0.84 -7.63
N GLY A 28 4.35 -1.67 -6.68
CA GLY A 28 4.50 -3.12 -6.79
C GLY A 28 4.09 -3.82 -5.50
N GLY A 29 4.51 -5.07 -5.33
CA GLY A 29 4.26 -5.84 -4.11
C GLY A 29 5.50 -5.92 -3.24
N ALA A 30 5.33 -5.74 -1.94
CA ALA A 30 6.31 -6.11 -0.94
C ALA A 30 5.57 -6.74 0.23
N ASP A 31 5.78 -8.04 0.42
CA ASP A 31 5.24 -8.81 1.53
C ASP A 31 6.36 -9.43 2.37
N PHE A 32 6.01 -9.84 3.58
CA PHE A 32 6.93 -10.43 4.56
C PHE A 32 6.15 -11.31 5.53
N TYR A 33 6.85 -12.23 6.19
CA TYR A 33 6.25 -13.11 7.20
C TYR A 33 7.07 -13.07 8.48
N ALA A 34 6.40 -13.16 9.63
CA ALA A 34 7.05 -13.28 10.92
C ALA A 34 6.18 -14.02 11.94
N ALA A 35 6.81 -14.66 12.93
CA ALA A 35 6.12 -15.35 14.02
C ALA A 35 5.69 -14.41 15.16
N ASP A 36 6.25 -13.19 15.22
CA ASP A 36 6.03 -12.25 16.31
C ASP A 36 6.15 -10.79 15.84
N ILE A 37 5.84 -9.85 16.74
CA ILE A 37 5.83 -8.41 16.47
C ILE A 37 7.23 -7.85 16.19
N GLU A 38 8.28 -8.39 16.82
CA GLU A 38 9.66 -7.92 16.55
C GLU A 38 10.13 -8.39 15.17
N GLY A 39 9.78 -9.62 14.80
CA GLY A 39 9.95 -10.16 13.46
C GLY A 39 9.22 -9.31 12.42
N LEU A 40 7.96 -8.93 12.65
CA LEU A 40 7.22 -8.07 11.72
C LEU A 40 7.93 -6.73 11.45
N LYS A 41 8.54 -6.13 12.47
CA LYS A 41 9.35 -4.91 12.29
C LYS A 41 10.58 -5.17 11.43
N ARG A 42 11.34 -6.22 11.74
CA ARG A 42 12.62 -6.53 11.10
C ARG A 42 12.44 -7.01 9.65
N GLU A 43 11.56 -7.97 9.44
CA GLU A 43 11.28 -8.53 8.12
C GLU A 43 10.57 -7.50 7.24
N GLY A 44 9.64 -6.72 7.80
CA GLY A 44 8.99 -5.63 7.10
C GLY A 44 9.94 -4.52 6.66
N ALA A 45 10.86 -4.07 7.53
CA ALA A 45 11.88 -3.10 7.16
C ALA A 45 12.83 -3.63 6.07
N THR A 46 13.18 -4.92 6.14
CA THR A 46 14.04 -5.56 5.14
C THR A 46 13.35 -5.66 3.79
N SER A 47 12.11 -6.16 3.76
CA SER A 47 11.29 -6.27 2.53
C SER A 47 11.06 -4.90 1.89
N LEU A 48 10.74 -3.88 2.69
CA LEU A 48 10.60 -2.51 2.20
C LEU A 48 11.89 -1.94 1.64
N ARG A 49 13.03 -2.14 2.31
CA ARG A 49 14.32 -1.65 1.82
C ARG A 49 14.65 -2.24 0.45
N VAL A 50 14.54 -3.56 0.30
CA VAL A 50 14.81 -4.24 -0.97
C VAL A 50 13.89 -3.71 -2.07
N PHE A 51 12.60 -3.54 -1.76
CA PHE A 51 11.64 -2.96 -2.70
C PHE A 51 12.04 -1.55 -3.16
N LEU A 52 12.45 -0.67 -2.23
CA LEU A 52 12.87 0.69 -2.55
C LEU A 52 14.18 0.73 -3.35
N GLU A 53 15.12 -0.18 -3.05
CA GLU A 53 16.36 -0.35 -3.81
C GLU A 53 16.06 -0.73 -5.26
N MET A 54 15.19 -1.72 -5.49
CA MET A 54 14.77 -2.10 -6.85
C MET A 54 14.08 -0.93 -7.58
N CYS A 55 13.20 -0.18 -6.90
CA CYS A 55 12.56 0.98 -7.50
C CYS A 55 13.57 2.05 -7.95
N ALA A 56 14.61 2.26 -7.14
CA ALA A 56 15.68 3.20 -7.44
C ALA A 56 16.54 2.73 -8.63
N GLU A 57 16.85 1.43 -8.70
CA GLU A 57 17.57 0.82 -9.83
C GLU A 57 16.79 0.94 -11.15
N ASP A 58 15.48 0.74 -11.10
CA ASP A 58 14.59 0.83 -12.27
C ASP A 58 14.17 2.28 -12.61
N GLY A 59 14.48 3.25 -11.73
CA GLY A 59 14.09 4.65 -11.91
C GLY A 59 12.59 4.89 -11.83
N VAL A 60 11.86 4.09 -11.03
CA VAL A 60 10.40 4.16 -10.88
C VAL A 60 9.99 4.68 -9.51
N GLU A 61 8.85 5.38 -9.45
CA GLU A 61 8.30 5.91 -8.20
C GLU A 61 7.67 4.81 -7.35
N PRO A 62 8.13 4.54 -6.11
CA PRO A 62 7.74 3.37 -5.33
C PRO A 62 6.29 3.37 -4.84
N ARG A 63 5.59 4.51 -4.94
CA ARG A 63 4.18 4.64 -4.53
C ARG A 63 3.27 4.61 -5.74
N LYS A 64 2.09 4.01 -5.61
CA LYS A 64 1.05 4.10 -6.65
C LYS A 64 0.72 5.57 -6.89
N VAL A 65 0.95 6.02 -8.11
CA VAL A 65 0.49 7.34 -8.56
C VAL A 65 -1.00 7.21 -8.86
N PHE A 66 -1.85 7.69 -7.95
CA PHE A 66 -3.26 7.84 -8.24
C PHE A 66 -3.41 9.01 -9.22
N SER A 67 -3.77 8.73 -10.46
CA SER A 67 -3.87 9.74 -11.54
C SER A 67 -4.85 10.89 -11.29
N GLY A 68 -5.57 10.89 -10.16
CA GLY A 68 -6.58 11.90 -9.83
C GLY A 68 -7.78 11.94 -10.79
N LYS A 69 -7.86 11.04 -11.77
CA LYS A 69 -8.94 11.00 -12.76
C LYS A 69 -10.22 10.45 -12.13
N PHE A 70 -11.00 11.35 -11.56
CA PHE A 70 -12.35 11.09 -11.09
C PHE A 70 -13.35 11.20 -12.25
N ASN A 71 -13.41 10.17 -13.11
CA ASN A 71 -14.37 10.12 -14.22
C ASN A 71 -15.71 9.59 -13.73
N VAL A 72 -16.58 10.48 -13.25
CA VAL A 72 -17.97 10.14 -12.93
C VAL A 72 -18.88 10.60 -14.06
N ARG A 73 -19.66 9.67 -14.64
CA ARG A 73 -20.85 10.03 -15.41
C ARG A 73 -21.98 10.29 -14.43
N VAL A 74 -22.23 11.56 -14.17
CA VAL A 74 -23.38 11.98 -13.37
C VAL A 74 -24.59 12.13 -14.31
N PRO A 75 -25.78 11.59 -13.97
CA PRO A 75 -27.00 11.84 -14.74
C PRO A 75 -27.24 13.35 -14.89
N PRO A 76 -27.79 13.83 -16.02
CA PRO A 76 -27.97 15.27 -16.29
C PRO A 76 -28.73 16.03 -15.18
N GLU A 77 -29.66 15.33 -14.52
CA GLU A 77 -30.50 15.83 -13.43
C GLU A 77 -29.69 16.26 -12.19
N LEU A 78 -28.59 15.56 -11.88
CA LEU A 78 -27.69 15.91 -10.76
C LEU A 78 -26.64 16.97 -11.14
N HIS A 79 -26.38 17.18 -12.43
CA HIS A 79 -25.46 18.23 -12.91
C HIS A 79 -26.05 19.65 -12.77
N ALA A 80 -27.37 19.77 -12.66
CA ALA A 80 -28.10 21.03 -12.62
C ALA A 80 -28.40 21.51 -11.18
N HIS A 81 -27.48 21.30 -10.24
CA HIS A 81 -27.56 21.96 -8.93
C HIS A 81 -26.50 23.05 -8.81
N PRO A 82 -26.86 24.34 -8.97
CA PRO A 82 -25.96 25.41 -8.57
C PRO A 82 -25.81 25.34 -7.06
N ALA A 83 -24.57 25.29 -6.59
CA ALA A 83 -24.25 25.67 -5.22
C ALA A 83 -24.87 27.05 -4.96
N GLY A 84 -25.81 27.12 -4.02
CA GLY A 84 -26.45 28.39 -3.69
C GLY A 84 -27.62 28.25 -2.71
N ALA A 85 -27.30 28.07 -1.44
CA ALA A 85 -27.76 28.89 -0.30
C ALA A 85 -27.15 28.36 0.99
#